data_AF-A0A7X7DKK1-F1
#
_entry.id   AF-A0A7X7DKK1-F1
#
_cell.length_a   1.000
_cell.length_b   1.000
_cell.length_c   1.000
_cell.angle_alpha   90.00
_cell.angle_beta   90.00
_cell.angle_gamma   90.00
#
_symmetry.space_group_name_H-M   'P 1'
#
loop_
_entity.id
_entity.type
_entity.pdbx_description
1 polymer ?
#
loop_
_entity_poly.entity_id
_entity_poly.type
_entity_poly.pdbx_seq_one_letter_code
_entity_poly.pdbx_strand_id
1 'polypeptide(L)'
;MKIKEIAELANVSIGTVDRVLHNRGRVAKDKEELIRKIIKENGYTRNIFGSRLSISKNYVFLVIMPKLDQDSHYWEMSARGIEKALNELKLYKVSVRYMYYDRYSVLSQKRVFSKALDADVDGILLAPIDTDVVLDFINKLSGKIPYILFDSELPDTQARCFIGQDSFQSGVVAAKLMSLLIKDEASSIAIITIADDIHIRNRAEGFRSFFSGNDLIYIKTVTLDRITSINTNQFL
;
A
#
# COMPACT_ATOMS: atom_id res chain seq x y z
N MET A 1 23.94 -5.33 -19.24
CA MET A 1 23.87 -4.73 -20.58
C MET A 1 23.58 -3.24 -20.47
N LYS A 2 24.22 -2.37 -21.25
CA LYS A 2 24.02 -0.91 -21.26
C LYS A 2 23.17 -0.49 -22.48
N ILE A 3 22.55 0.69 -22.42
CA ILE A 3 21.79 1.25 -23.57
C ILE A 3 22.68 1.35 -24.83
N LYS A 4 23.96 1.68 -24.66
CA LYS A 4 24.93 1.76 -25.75
C LYS A 4 25.09 0.40 -26.47
N GLU A 5 25.16 -0.69 -25.73
CA GLU A 5 25.30 -2.05 -26.27
C GLU A 5 24.03 -2.48 -27.03
N ILE A 6 22.84 -2.08 -26.54
CA ILE A 6 21.57 -2.31 -27.26
C ILE A 6 21.54 -1.53 -28.58
N ALA A 7 21.99 -0.28 -28.55
CA ALA A 7 22.07 0.56 -29.74
C ALA A 7 23.02 -0.02 -30.80
N GLU A 8 24.17 -0.55 -30.35
CA GLU A 8 25.14 -1.24 -31.21
C GLU A 8 24.55 -2.52 -31.82
N LEU A 9 23.92 -3.40 -31.01
CA LEU A 9 23.31 -4.64 -31.50
C LEU A 9 22.13 -4.41 -32.45
N ALA A 10 21.32 -3.38 -32.20
CA ALA A 10 20.19 -3.04 -33.05
C ALA A 10 20.59 -2.20 -34.29
N ASN A 11 21.86 -1.78 -34.37
CA ASN A 11 22.39 -0.87 -35.36
C ASN A 11 21.54 0.42 -35.49
N VAL A 12 21.35 1.11 -34.36
CA VAL A 12 20.58 2.35 -34.25
C VAL A 12 21.25 3.35 -33.30
N SER A 13 20.76 4.59 -33.27
CA SER A 13 21.21 5.56 -32.27
C SER A 13 20.69 5.24 -30.87
N ILE A 14 21.42 5.68 -29.82
CA ILE A 14 20.96 5.65 -28.43
C ILE A 14 19.57 6.32 -28.29
N GLY A 15 19.34 7.42 -29.00
CA GLY A 15 18.05 8.11 -29.01
C GLY A 15 16.90 7.28 -29.61
N THR A 16 17.20 6.38 -30.54
CA THR A 16 16.21 5.44 -31.10
C THR A 16 15.82 4.39 -30.05
N VAL A 17 16.80 3.87 -29.32
CA VAL A 17 16.54 2.95 -28.18
C VAL A 17 15.74 3.65 -27.09
N ASP A 18 16.07 4.90 -26.76
CA ASP A 18 15.31 5.72 -25.80
C ASP A 18 13.84 5.89 -26.20
N ARG A 19 13.57 6.17 -27.48
CA ARG A 19 12.18 6.31 -27.98
C ARG A 19 11.36 5.03 -27.83
N VAL A 20 11.96 3.87 -28.10
CA VAL A 20 11.32 2.56 -27.92
C VAL A 20 11.07 2.28 -26.43
N LEU A 21 12.06 2.56 -25.57
CA LEU A 21 11.94 2.37 -24.12
C LEU A 21 10.85 3.24 -23.48
N HIS A 22 10.59 4.42 -24.03
CA HIS A 22 9.62 5.38 -23.51
C HIS A 22 8.30 5.45 -24.31
N ASN A 23 8.10 4.56 -25.28
CA ASN A 23 6.93 4.58 -26.19
C ASN A 23 6.68 5.98 -26.82
N ARG A 24 7.75 6.70 -27.18
CA ARG A 24 7.68 8.07 -27.73
C ARG A 24 7.38 8.10 -29.24
N GLY A 25 7.18 6.94 -29.87
CA GLY A 25 6.92 6.80 -31.30
C GLY A 25 8.10 7.22 -32.20
N ARG A 26 7.83 7.34 -33.51
CA ARG A 26 8.82 7.73 -34.57
C ARG A 26 10.02 6.78 -34.68
N VAL A 27 9.77 5.48 -34.56
CA VAL A 27 10.73 4.41 -34.83
C VAL A 27 10.07 3.45 -35.82
N ALA A 28 10.81 2.95 -36.80
CA ALA A 28 10.30 1.98 -37.75
C ALA A 28 9.97 0.66 -37.02
N LYS A 29 8.87 0.00 -37.43
CA LYS A 29 8.33 -1.17 -36.70
C LYS A 29 9.33 -2.32 -36.59
N ASP A 30 10.07 -2.57 -37.67
CA ASP A 30 11.15 -3.57 -37.73
C ASP A 30 12.25 -3.30 -36.68
N LYS A 31 12.66 -2.04 -36.53
CA LYS A 31 13.66 -1.63 -35.53
C LYS A 31 13.11 -1.67 -34.12
N GLU A 32 11.85 -1.31 -33.93
CA GLU A 32 11.20 -1.41 -32.62
C GLU A 32 11.11 -2.86 -32.14
N GLU A 33 10.68 -3.78 -32.99
CA GLU A 33 10.60 -5.22 -32.68
C GLU A 33 11.98 -5.80 -32.36
N LEU A 34 13.00 -5.46 -33.14
CA LEU A 34 14.38 -5.87 -32.90
C LEU A 34 14.90 -5.39 -31.54
N ILE A 35 14.70 -4.12 -31.20
CA ILE A 35 15.12 -3.55 -29.92
C ILE A 35 14.40 -4.25 -28.75
N ARG A 36 13.08 -4.49 -28.86
CA ARG A 36 12.32 -5.21 -27.84
C ARG A 36 12.79 -6.65 -27.66
N LYS A 37 13.13 -7.35 -28.75
CA LYS A 37 13.71 -8.69 -28.72
C LYS A 37 15.06 -8.70 -27.98
N ILE A 38 15.97 -7.81 -28.34
CA ILE A 38 17.28 -7.67 -27.70
C ILE A 38 17.14 -7.38 -26.20
N ILE A 39 16.22 -6.48 -25.81
CA ILE A 39 15.94 -6.17 -24.39
C ILE A 39 15.48 -7.43 -23.64
N LYS A 40 14.56 -8.20 -24.24
CA LYS A 40 14.00 -9.42 -23.64
C LYS A 40 15.05 -10.52 -23.49
N GLU A 41 15.84 -10.78 -24.52
CA GLU A 41 16.86 -11.84 -24.54
C GLU A 41 18.03 -11.55 -23.59
N ASN A 42 18.36 -10.27 -23.40
CA ASN A 42 19.49 -9.85 -22.57
C ASN A 42 19.08 -9.32 -21.18
N GLY A 43 17.79 -9.40 -20.84
CA GLY A 43 17.27 -8.99 -19.54
C GLY A 43 17.56 -7.52 -19.18
N TYR A 44 17.59 -6.62 -20.17
CA TYR A 44 17.88 -5.21 -19.90
C TYR A 44 16.75 -4.59 -19.08
N THR A 45 17.09 -4.09 -17.89
CA THR A 45 16.20 -3.29 -17.04
C THR A 45 16.65 -1.84 -17.06
N ARG A 46 15.69 -0.92 -17.22
CA ARG A 46 15.95 0.51 -17.32
C ARG A 46 16.56 1.02 -16.01
N ASN A 47 17.75 1.61 -16.09
CA ASN A 47 18.26 2.45 -15.02
C ASN A 47 17.62 3.85 -15.13
N ILE A 48 16.54 4.07 -14.39
CA ILE A 48 15.76 5.33 -14.41
C ILE A 48 16.60 6.52 -13.90
N PHE A 49 17.75 6.24 -13.26
CA PHE A 49 18.65 7.21 -12.65
C PHE A 49 20.08 7.16 -13.23
N GLY A 50 20.24 6.88 -14.53
CA GLY A 50 21.52 6.62 -15.21
C GLY A 50 22.70 7.59 -15.00
N SER A 51 22.53 8.71 -14.29
CA SER A 51 23.62 9.59 -13.81
C SER A 51 24.15 9.27 -12.41
N ARG A 52 23.49 8.37 -11.65
CA ARG A 52 23.81 8.06 -10.24
C ARG A 52 24.45 6.69 -10.02
N LEU A 53 25.12 6.12 -11.04
CA LEU A 53 25.98 4.94 -10.87
C LEU A 53 27.14 5.17 -9.87
N SER A 54 27.32 6.39 -9.35
CA SER A 54 28.20 6.70 -8.22
C SER A 54 27.56 6.50 -6.84
N ILE A 55 26.32 6.03 -6.73
CA ILE A 55 25.73 5.71 -5.41
C ILE A 55 26.46 4.50 -4.82
N SER A 56 27.44 4.79 -3.97
CA SER A 56 28.12 3.84 -3.08
C SER A 56 27.23 3.45 -1.89
N LYS A 57 26.14 4.19 -1.64
CA LYS A 57 25.28 4.02 -0.47
C LYS A 57 24.33 2.84 -0.67
N ASN A 58 24.36 1.89 0.26
CA ASN A 58 23.31 0.89 0.42
C ASN A 58 22.17 1.53 1.21
N TYR A 59 20.93 1.39 0.75
CA TYR A 59 19.76 1.85 1.50
C TYR A 59 19.14 0.68 2.25
N VAL A 60 18.95 0.85 3.55
CA VAL A 60 18.30 -0.14 4.41
C VAL A 60 16.99 0.44 4.90
N PHE A 61 15.87 -0.23 4.61
CA PHE A 61 14.56 0.14 5.13
C PHE A 61 14.10 -0.85 6.20
N LEU A 62 13.40 -0.36 7.21
CA LEU A 62 12.74 -1.20 8.21
C LEU A 62 11.24 -1.25 7.93
N VAL A 63 10.70 -2.44 7.75
CA VAL A 63 9.26 -2.67 7.70
C VAL A 63 8.79 -3.12 9.07
N ILE A 64 7.86 -2.38 9.67
CA ILE A 64 7.23 -2.73 10.94
C ILE A 64 5.74 -2.96 10.68
N MET A 65 5.29 -4.19 10.89
CA MET A 65 3.93 -4.62 10.53
C MET A 65 3.45 -5.80 11.39
N PRO A 66 2.16 -6.14 11.37
CA PRO A 66 1.68 -7.35 12.02
C PRO A 66 2.31 -8.64 11.48
N LYS A 67 2.23 -9.71 12.26
CA LYS A 67 2.69 -11.04 11.82
C LYS A 67 1.93 -11.51 10.59
N LEU A 68 2.65 -12.22 9.71
CA LEU A 68 2.15 -12.62 8.39
C LEU A 68 0.91 -13.53 8.43
N ASP A 69 0.81 -14.38 9.45
CA ASP A 69 -0.29 -15.33 9.64
C ASP A 69 -1.56 -14.71 10.24
N GLN A 70 -1.51 -13.43 10.63
CA GLN A 70 -2.67 -12.73 11.19
C GLN A 70 -3.63 -12.24 10.11
N ASP A 71 -4.90 -12.11 10.50
CA ASP A 71 -6.00 -11.62 9.65
C ASP A 71 -6.15 -12.46 8.37
N SER A 72 -6.16 -13.79 8.51
CA SER A 72 -6.29 -14.73 7.39
C SER A 72 -5.20 -14.55 6.33
N HIS A 73 -3.95 -14.40 6.78
CA HIS A 73 -2.79 -14.19 5.91
C HIS A 73 -2.81 -12.89 5.10
N TYR A 74 -3.61 -11.90 5.51
CA TYR A 74 -3.70 -10.60 4.84
C TYR A 74 -2.32 -9.94 4.70
N TRP A 75 -1.52 -9.97 5.76
CA TRP A 75 -0.21 -9.31 5.83
C TRP A 75 0.84 -9.94 4.90
N GLU A 76 0.65 -11.17 4.44
CA GLU A 76 1.49 -11.75 3.38
C GLU A 76 1.36 -11.01 2.06
N MET A 77 0.20 -10.43 1.75
CA MET A 77 0.00 -9.65 0.53
C MET A 77 0.91 -8.43 0.52
N SER A 78 0.99 -7.72 1.64
CA SER A 78 1.88 -6.57 1.84
C SER A 78 3.35 -6.97 1.72
N ALA A 79 3.75 -8.07 2.37
CA ALA A 79 5.11 -8.60 2.27
C ALA A 79 5.49 -8.96 0.83
N ARG A 80 4.62 -9.66 0.09
CA ARG A 80 4.82 -9.99 -1.34
C ARG A 80 4.96 -8.73 -2.20
N GLY A 81 4.19 -7.69 -1.91
CA GLY A 81 4.30 -6.40 -2.60
C GLY A 81 5.68 -5.75 -2.40
N ILE A 82 6.18 -5.77 -1.16
CA ILE A 82 7.51 -5.26 -0.82
C ILE A 82 8.61 -6.09 -1.49
N GLU A 83 8.50 -7.42 -1.48
CA GLU A 83 9.46 -8.31 -2.17
C GLU A 83 9.49 -8.08 -3.68
N LYS A 84 8.32 -7.87 -4.30
CA LYS A 84 8.25 -7.50 -5.72
C LYS A 84 8.99 -6.19 -5.97
N ALA A 85 8.76 -5.17 -5.15
CA ALA A 85 9.48 -3.90 -5.26
C ALA A 85 10.99 -4.05 -5.05
N LEU A 86 11.44 -4.88 -4.10
CA LEU A 86 12.86 -5.19 -3.89
C LEU A 86 13.50 -5.84 -5.12
N ASN A 87 12.80 -6.76 -5.77
CA ASN A 87 13.27 -7.39 -7.00
C ASN A 87 13.43 -6.36 -8.14
N GLU A 88 12.46 -5.46 -8.29
CA GLU A 88 12.53 -4.34 -9.25
C GLU A 88 13.67 -3.36 -8.90
N LEU A 89 14.02 -3.24 -7.61
CA LEU A 89 15.03 -2.33 -7.10
C LEU A 89 16.42 -2.96 -6.88
N LYS A 90 16.65 -4.21 -7.30
CA LYS A 90 17.87 -4.98 -7.00
C LYS A 90 19.17 -4.28 -7.44
N LEU A 91 19.14 -3.55 -8.56
CA LEU A 91 20.30 -2.82 -9.08
C LEU A 91 20.67 -1.57 -8.26
N TYR A 92 19.81 -1.15 -7.33
CA TYR A 92 19.94 0.10 -6.57
C TYR A 92 20.41 -0.13 -5.12
N LYS A 93 20.89 -1.34 -4.79
CA LYS A 93 21.39 -1.71 -3.45
C LYS A 93 20.43 -1.35 -2.31
N VAL A 94 19.15 -1.57 -2.54
CA VAL A 94 18.08 -1.44 -1.54
C VAL A 94 17.90 -2.78 -0.83
N SER A 95 17.80 -2.74 0.48
CA SER A 95 17.49 -3.90 1.33
C SER A 95 16.43 -3.54 2.35
N VAL A 96 15.68 -4.54 2.81
CA VAL A 96 14.64 -4.39 3.81
C VAL A 96 14.90 -5.34 4.97
N ARG A 97 14.69 -4.86 6.19
CA ARG A 97 14.58 -5.65 7.41
C ARG A 97 13.13 -5.63 7.87
N TYR A 98 12.66 -6.72 8.46
CA TYR A 98 11.30 -6.83 8.96
C TYR A 98 11.28 -6.96 10.48
N MET A 99 10.34 -6.29 11.11
CA MET A 99 9.98 -6.47 12.50
C MET A 99 8.48 -6.69 12.61
N TYR A 100 8.11 -7.86 13.11
CA TYR A 100 6.72 -8.26 13.25
C TYR A 100 6.25 -8.10 14.69
N TYR A 101 5.06 -7.54 14.87
CA TYR A 101 4.36 -7.52 16.15
C TYR A 101 3.05 -8.30 16.08
N ASP A 102 2.57 -8.79 17.21
CA ASP A 102 1.22 -9.33 17.32
C ASP A 102 0.22 -8.16 17.40
N ARG A 103 -0.65 -8.02 16.38
CA ARG A 103 -1.63 -6.93 16.33
C ARG A 103 -2.60 -6.93 17.51
N TYR A 104 -2.89 -8.10 18.07
CA TYR A 104 -3.83 -8.27 19.19
C TYR A 104 -3.15 -8.06 20.55
N SER A 105 -1.86 -7.69 20.57
CA SER A 105 -1.09 -7.48 21.80
C SER A 105 -0.36 -6.14 21.81
N VAL A 106 -0.93 -5.16 22.52
CA VAL A 106 -0.30 -3.87 22.79
C VAL A 106 1.12 -4.01 23.36
N LEU A 107 1.36 -4.99 24.23
CA LEU A 107 2.69 -5.27 24.77
C LEU A 107 3.66 -5.76 23.69
N SER A 108 3.19 -6.59 22.74
CA SER A 108 4.02 -6.98 21.60
C SER A 108 4.37 -5.80 20.72
N GLN A 109 3.42 -4.90 20.46
CA GLN A 109 3.63 -3.68 19.68
C GLN A 109 4.69 -2.78 20.34
N LYS A 110 4.51 -2.44 21.63
CA LYS A 110 5.46 -1.61 22.40
C LYS A 110 6.87 -2.18 22.39
N ARG A 111 7.02 -3.50 22.56
CA ARG A 111 8.32 -4.17 22.54
C ARG A 111 9.01 -4.07 21.18
N VAL A 112 8.26 -4.19 20.08
CA VAL A 112 8.81 -4.07 18.73
C VAL A 112 9.20 -2.63 18.44
N PHE A 113 8.34 -1.66 18.74
CA PHE A 113 8.66 -0.25 18.54
C PHE A 113 9.83 0.22 19.39
N SER A 114 9.95 -0.23 20.64
CA SER A 114 11.12 0.08 21.46
C SER A 114 12.42 -0.41 20.82
N LYS A 115 12.44 -1.60 20.22
CA LYS A 115 13.62 -2.11 19.50
C LYS A 115 13.87 -1.38 18.19
N ALA A 116 12.82 -0.92 17.52
CA ALA A 116 12.92 -0.19 16.26
C ALA A 116 13.55 1.20 16.43
N LEU A 117 13.48 1.81 17.62
CA LEU A 117 14.14 3.09 17.92
C LEU A 117 15.66 3.03 17.82
N ASP A 118 16.25 1.86 18.06
CA ASP A 118 17.70 1.63 17.99
C ASP A 118 18.15 1.13 16.61
N ALA A 119 17.24 1.05 15.63
CA ALA A 119 17.55 0.52 14.31
C ALA A 119 18.34 1.52 13.47
N ASP A 120 19.53 1.12 13.01
CA ASP A 120 20.30 1.86 12.01
C ASP A 120 19.76 1.56 10.60
N VAL A 121 18.82 2.40 10.15
CA VAL A 121 18.12 2.30 8.86
C VAL A 121 17.88 3.69 8.25
N ASP A 122 17.76 3.75 6.93
CA ASP A 122 17.53 4.97 6.16
C ASP A 122 16.06 5.39 6.08
N GLY A 123 15.13 4.49 6.42
CA GLY A 123 13.71 4.78 6.41
C GLY A 123 12.86 3.66 7.01
N ILE A 124 11.64 4.01 7.43
CA ILE A 124 10.69 3.08 8.03
C ILE A 124 9.39 3.01 7.20
N LEU A 125 8.92 1.80 6.93
CA LEU A 125 7.59 1.51 6.44
C LEU A 125 6.78 0.97 7.61
N LEU A 126 5.76 1.69 8.04
CA LEU A 126 5.00 1.37 9.24
C LEU A 126 3.54 1.09 8.88
N ALA A 127 3.05 -0.10 9.23
CA ALA A 127 1.62 -0.36 9.32
C ALA A 127 1.17 -0.05 10.76
N PRO A 128 0.38 1.00 11.01
CA PRO A 128 -0.12 1.30 12.33
C PRO A 128 -1.36 0.45 12.67
N ILE A 129 -1.48 0.04 13.94
CA ILE A 129 -2.66 -0.66 14.46
C ILE A 129 -3.20 0.09 15.68
N ASP A 130 -2.41 0.21 16.75
CA ASP A 130 -2.79 0.99 17.94
C ASP A 130 -2.26 2.42 17.83
N THR A 131 -3.18 3.39 17.73
CA THR A 131 -2.86 4.81 17.56
C THR A 131 -1.94 5.35 18.64
N ASP A 132 -2.23 5.09 19.92
CA ASP A 132 -1.47 5.67 21.03
C ASP A 132 -0.05 5.11 21.08
N VAL A 133 0.08 3.79 20.86
CA VAL A 133 1.37 3.11 20.84
C VAL A 133 2.23 3.56 19.66
N VAL A 134 1.62 3.80 18.50
CA VAL A 134 2.30 4.31 17.32
C VAL A 134 2.72 5.77 17.50
N LEU A 135 1.86 6.62 18.05
CA LEU A 135 2.20 8.04 18.30
C LEU A 135 3.36 8.17 19.29
N ASP A 136 3.37 7.38 20.36
CA ASP A 136 4.52 7.33 21.29
C ASP A 136 5.82 6.95 20.57
N PHE A 137 5.78 5.95 19.68
CA PHE A 137 6.93 5.56 18.86
C PHE A 137 7.39 6.69 17.93
N ILE A 138 6.47 7.30 17.18
CA ILE A 138 6.77 8.39 16.24
C ILE A 138 7.38 9.59 16.98
N ASN A 139 6.84 9.94 18.14
CA ASN A 139 7.35 11.04 18.97
C ASN A 139 8.78 10.75 19.44
N LYS A 140 9.06 9.51 19.88
CA LYS A 140 10.41 9.07 20.27
C LYS A 140 11.39 8.97 19.09
N LEU A 141 10.89 8.68 17.90
CA LEU A 141 11.69 8.73 16.67
C LEU A 141 12.17 10.16 16.37
N SER A 142 11.37 11.17 16.78
CA SER A 142 11.71 12.59 16.75
C SER A 142 12.26 13.08 15.39
N GLY A 143 11.73 12.53 14.29
CA GLY A 143 12.14 12.89 12.93
C GLY A 143 13.55 12.44 12.53
N LYS A 144 14.25 11.64 13.35
CA LYS A 144 15.61 11.14 13.06
C LYS A 144 15.64 10.28 11.80
N ILE A 145 14.58 9.49 11.58
CA ILE A 145 14.45 8.58 10.46
C ILE A 145 13.14 8.93 9.73
N PRO A 146 13.14 9.15 8.41
CA PRO A 146 11.92 9.37 7.66
C PRO A 146 11.08 8.09 7.66
N TYR A 147 9.76 8.24 7.79
CA TYR A 147 8.85 7.10 7.73
C TYR A 147 7.68 7.38 6.80
N ILE A 148 7.09 6.29 6.32
CA ILE A 148 5.81 6.28 5.60
C ILE A 148 4.83 5.39 6.36
N LEU A 149 3.55 5.66 6.18
CA LEU A 149 2.48 4.80 6.67
C LEU A 149 1.93 3.97 5.51
N PHE A 150 1.58 2.72 5.78
CA PHE A 150 0.82 1.92 4.83
C PHE A 150 -0.29 1.15 5.52
N ASP A 151 -1.25 0.67 4.72
CA ASP A 151 -2.50 0.03 5.17
C ASP A 151 -3.46 0.98 5.89
N SER A 152 -3.02 1.55 7.01
CA SER A 152 -3.81 2.42 7.88
C SER A 152 -3.21 3.82 7.99
N GLU A 153 -4.05 4.84 7.82
CA GLU A 153 -3.62 6.23 7.92
C GLU A 153 -3.61 6.70 9.38
N LEU A 154 -2.65 7.55 9.72
CA LEU A 154 -2.61 8.27 10.98
C LEU A 154 -2.45 9.77 10.70
N PRO A 155 -3.55 10.53 10.72
CA PRO A 155 -3.55 11.98 10.48
C PRO A 155 -2.65 12.71 11.47
N ASP A 156 -2.26 13.93 11.10
CA ASP A 156 -1.48 14.86 11.95
C ASP A 156 -0.09 14.32 12.35
N THR A 157 0.48 13.43 11.54
CA THR A 157 1.85 12.91 11.71
C THR A 157 2.82 13.51 10.68
N GLN A 158 4.12 13.35 10.93
CA GLN A 158 5.19 13.75 9.98
C GLN A 158 5.50 12.67 8.93
N ALA A 159 4.56 11.75 8.65
CA ALA A 159 4.73 10.73 7.64
C ALA A 159 5.00 11.37 6.26
N ARG A 160 5.98 10.85 5.51
CA ARG A 160 6.32 11.38 4.18
C ARG A 160 5.26 11.06 3.13
N CYS A 161 4.58 9.93 3.30
CA CYS A 161 3.40 9.57 2.54
C CYS A 161 2.60 8.51 3.29
N PHE A 162 1.36 8.32 2.84
CA PHE A 162 0.50 7.22 3.20
C PHE A 162 0.20 6.38 1.95
N ILE A 163 0.26 5.06 2.08
CA ILE A 163 -0.10 4.10 1.03
C ILE A 163 -1.18 3.16 1.56
N GLY A 164 -2.43 3.42 1.20
CA GLY A 164 -3.55 2.57 1.60
C GLY A 164 -4.79 2.80 0.75
N GLN A 165 -5.90 2.24 1.21
CA GLN A 165 -7.18 2.37 0.53
C GLN A 165 -7.82 3.72 0.85
N ASP A 166 -8.50 4.31 -0.12
CA ASP A 166 -9.51 5.32 0.15
C ASP A 166 -10.74 4.62 0.76
N SER A 167 -10.77 4.57 2.09
CA SER A 167 -11.80 3.86 2.84
C SER A 167 -13.18 4.51 2.65
N PHE A 168 -13.24 5.84 2.57
CA PHE A 168 -14.47 6.57 2.31
C PHE A 168 -15.03 6.24 0.93
N GLN A 169 -14.19 6.36 -0.11
CA GLN A 169 -14.61 6.05 -1.47
C GLN A 169 -14.99 4.57 -1.63
N SER A 170 -14.33 3.67 -0.90
CA SER A 170 -14.73 2.26 -0.83
C SER A 170 -16.16 2.09 -0.29
N GLY A 171 -16.53 2.87 0.72
CA GLY A 171 -17.90 2.94 1.24
C GLY A 171 -18.90 3.44 0.20
N VAL A 172 -18.56 4.52 -0.52
CA VAL A 172 -19.38 5.07 -1.60
C VAL A 172 -19.61 4.04 -2.71
N VAL A 173 -18.57 3.30 -3.09
CA VAL A 173 -18.68 2.23 -4.10
C VAL A 173 -19.60 1.12 -3.62
N ALA A 174 -19.47 0.68 -2.37
CA ALA A 174 -20.37 -0.32 -1.79
C ALA A 174 -21.84 0.14 -1.78
N ALA A 175 -22.10 1.40 -1.43
CA ALA A 175 -23.44 1.98 -1.47
C ALA A 175 -24.02 2.03 -2.88
N LYS A 176 -23.23 2.44 -3.88
CA LYS A 176 -23.63 2.41 -5.30
C LYS A 176 -23.96 1.02 -5.81
N LEU A 177 -23.18 0.01 -5.42
CA LEU A 177 -23.46 -1.36 -5.81
C LEU A 177 -24.76 -1.85 -5.14
N MET A 178 -24.98 -1.50 -3.88
CA MET A 178 -26.22 -1.84 -3.18
C MET A 178 -27.43 -1.12 -3.77
N SER A 179 -27.26 0.12 -4.26
CA SER A 179 -28.34 0.89 -4.87
C SER A 179 -28.89 0.25 -6.16
N LEU A 180 -28.11 -0.63 -6.79
CA LEU A 180 -28.56 -1.42 -7.96
C LEU A 180 -29.48 -2.59 -7.56
N LEU A 181 -29.50 -2.95 -6.28
CA LEU A 181 -30.22 -4.13 -5.75
C LEU A 181 -31.47 -3.74 -4.97
N ILE A 182 -31.47 -2.57 -4.33
CA ILE A 182 -32.65 -2.03 -3.64
C ILE A 182 -33.64 -1.49 -4.68
N LYS A 183 -34.93 -1.69 -4.43
CA LYS A 183 -36.02 -1.10 -5.23
C LYS A 183 -36.34 0.29 -4.71
N ASP A 184 -37.11 1.08 -5.46
CA ASP A 184 -37.60 2.42 -5.07
C ASP A 184 -38.65 2.38 -3.93
N GLU A 185 -38.52 1.45 -2.99
CA GLU A 185 -39.39 1.25 -1.83
C GLU A 185 -38.59 1.50 -0.54
N ALA A 186 -39.30 1.85 0.53
CA ALA A 186 -38.68 2.07 1.83
C ALA A 186 -37.87 0.84 2.27
N SER A 187 -36.56 1.02 2.46
CA SER A 187 -35.61 -0.08 2.68
C SER A 187 -34.75 0.20 3.92
N SER A 188 -34.52 -0.86 4.70
CA SER A 188 -33.60 -0.81 5.85
C SER A 188 -32.29 -1.50 5.50
N ILE A 189 -31.17 -0.82 5.72
CA ILE A 189 -29.81 -1.31 5.46
C ILE A 189 -29.05 -1.38 6.79
N ALA A 190 -28.47 -2.55 7.06
CA ALA A 190 -27.58 -2.76 8.20
C ALA A 190 -26.11 -2.79 7.74
N ILE A 191 -25.28 -1.91 8.32
CA ILE A 191 -23.82 -1.96 8.19
C ILE A 191 -23.28 -2.69 9.43
N ILE A 192 -22.69 -3.85 9.25
CA ILE A 192 -22.11 -4.64 10.35
C ILE A 192 -20.59 -4.45 10.36
N THR A 193 -20.05 -4.01 11.49
CA THR A 193 -18.62 -3.78 11.70
C THR A 193 -18.10 -4.64 12.85
N ILE A 194 -16.81 -4.96 12.81
CA ILE A 194 -16.11 -5.67 13.89
C ILE A 194 -14.92 -4.79 14.24
N ALA A 195 -14.86 -4.33 15.48
CA ALA A 195 -13.96 -3.28 15.96
C ALA A 195 -14.27 -1.85 15.44
N ASP A 196 -13.77 -0.87 16.19
CA ASP A 196 -13.92 0.56 15.93
C ASP A 196 -12.59 1.16 15.42
N ASP A 197 -12.23 0.80 14.19
CA ASP A 197 -11.05 1.33 13.51
C ASP A 197 -11.41 2.49 12.57
N ILE A 198 -10.48 3.45 12.39
CA ILE A 198 -10.70 4.66 11.59
C ILE A 198 -11.14 4.35 10.15
N HIS A 199 -10.51 3.37 9.50
CA HIS A 199 -10.82 2.96 8.14
C HIS A 199 -12.19 2.26 8.03
N ILE A 200 -12.62 1.55 9.08
CA ILE A 200 -13.97 0.96 9.14
C ILE A 200 -15.02 2.06 9.27
N ARG A 201 -14.79 3.05 10.15
CA ARG A 201 -15.68 4.22 10.29
C ARG A 201 -15.79 5.01 8.99
N ASN A 202 -14.66 5.33 8.36
CA ASN A 202 -14.64 6.06 7.09
C ASN A 202 -15.41 5.31 5.99
N ARG A 203 -15.32 3.98 5.94
CA ARG A 203 -16.10 3.16 5.00
C ARG A 203 -17.59 3.22 5.28
N ALA A 204 -18.00 3.13 6.55
CA ALA A 204 -19.40 3.28 6.92
C ALA A 204 -19.93 4.69 6.62
N GLU A 205 -19.12 5.73 6.83
CA GLU A 205 -19.45 7.12 6.50
C GLU A 205 -19.61 7.34 5.00
N GLY A 206 -18.68 6.85 4.18
CA GLY A 206 -18.80 6.93 2.72
C GLY A 206 -20.01 6.15 2.19
N PHE A 207 -20.37 5.05 2.85
CA PHE A 207 -21.61 4.35 2.53
C PHE A 207 -22.84 5.21 2.82
N ARG A 208 -22.92 5.81 4.01
CA ARG A 208 -24.05 6.67 4.40
C ARG A 208 -24.14 7.94 3.55
N SER A 209 -22.99 8.53 3.19
CA SER A 209 -22.97 9.79 2.42
C SER A 209 -23.64 9.64 1.04
N PHE A 210 -23.57 8.45 0.43
CA PHE A 210 -24.23 8.20 -0.84
C PHE A 210 -25.76 8.24 -0.76
N PHE A 211 -26.34 7.78 0.36
CA PHE A 211 -27.78 7.78 0.59
C PHE A 211 -28.29 9.01 1.37
N SER A 212 -27.40 9.95 1.67
CA SER A 212 -27.75 11.16 2.41
C SER A 212 -28.84 11.95 1.66
N GLY A 213 -29.96 12.22 2.33
CA GLY A 213 -31.12 12.92 1.75
C GLY A 213 -32.12 12.02 1.03
N ASN A 214 -31.97 10.69 1.09
CA ASN A 214 -33.00 9.75 0.67
C ASN A 214 -33.81 9.26 1.88
N ASP A 215 -34.99 9.85 2.09
CA ASP A 215 -35.87 9.55 3.22
C ASP A 215 -36.49 8.14 3.19
N LEU A 216 -36.36 7.42 2.06
CA LEU A 216 -36.81 6.04 1.94
C LEU A 216 -35.78 5.04 2.47
N ILE A 217 -34.54 5.46 2.73
CA ILE A 217 -33.45 4.56 3.12
C ILE A 217 -33.07 4.78 4.58
N TYR A 218 -33.38 3.80 5.41
CA TYR A 218 -32.97 3.78 6.81
C TYR A 218 -31.67 2.98 6.97
N ILE A 219 -30.60 3.62 7.45
CA ILE A 219 -29.29 2.98 7.63
C ILE A 219 -28.94 2.90 9.11
N LYS A 220 -28.65 1.69 9.58
CA LYS A 220 -28.18 1.44 10.95
C LYS A 220 -26.80 0.76 10.92
N THR A 221 -25.89 1.22 11.78
CA THR A 221 -24.59 0.57 11.97
C THR A 221 -24.59 -0.21 13.27
N VAL A 222 -24.13 -1.46 13.19
CA VAL A 222 -24.02 -2.37 14.32
C VAL A 222 -22.58 -2.82 14.44
N THR A 223 -21.91 -2.40 15.52
CA THR A 223 -20.56 -2.84 15.85
C THR A 223 -20.63 -4.08 16.73
N LEU A 224 -19.91 -5.12 16.35
CA LEU A 224 -19.80 -6.37 17.09
C LEU A 224 -18.43 -6.47 17.77
N ASP A 225 -18.43 -6.90 19.03
CA ASP A 225 -17.19 -7.13 19.78
C ASP A 225 -16.43 -8.38 19.28
N ARG A 226 -17.16 -9.40 18.82
CA ARG A 226 -16.66 -10.63 18.17
C ARG A 226 -17.75 -11.21 17.26
N ILE A 227 -17.36 -11.97 16.23
CA ILE A 227 -18.33 -12.79 15.47
C ILE A 227 -18.70 -14.00 16.33
N THR A 228 -19.71 -13.87 17.18
CA THR A 228 -20.23 -15.01 17.97
C THR A 228 -21.52 -15.59 17.40
N SER A 229 -22.32 -14.79 16.69
CA SER A 229 -23.48 -15.18 15.86
C SER A 229 -24.27 -13.91 15.56
N ILE A 230 -24.73 -13.70 14.32
CA ILE A 230 -25.64 -12.58 14.00
C ILE A 230 -27.06 -13.03 14.39
N ASN A 231 -27.61 -12.48 15.47
CA ASN A 231 -29.02 -12.65 15.80
C ASN A 231 -29.84 -11.62 15.00
N THR A 232 -30.54 -12.08 13.97
CA THR A 232 -31.32 -11.22 13.06
C THR A 232 -32.51 -10.53 13.74
N ASN A 233 -32.92 -10.96 14.95
CA ASN A 233 -34.01 -10.33 15.70
C ASN A 233 -33.66 -8.93 16.27
N GLN A 234 -32.42 -8.46 16.15
CA GLN A 234 -32.05 -7.08 16.50
C GLN A 234 -32.27 -6.06 15.37
N PHE A 235 -32.72 -6.53 14.21
CA PHE A 235 -32.87 -5.74 12.97
C PHE A 235 -34.34 -5.61 12.51
N LEU A 236 -35.30 -6.18 13.27
CA LEU A 236 -36.74 -6.00 13.13
C LEU A 236 -37.25 -5.13 14.29
#